data_AF-A0AAD0L2N1-F1
#
_entry.id   AF-A0AAD0L2N1-F1
#
_cell.length_a   1.000
_cell.length_b   1.000
_cell.length_c   1.000
_cell.angle_alpha   90.00
_cell.angle_beta   90.00
_cell.angle_gamma   90.00
#
_symmetry.space_group_name_H-M   'P 1'
#
loop_
_entity.id
_entity.type
_entity.pdbx_description
1 polymer ?
#
loop_
_entity_poly.entity_id
_entity_poly.type
_entity_poly.pdbx_seq_one_letter_code
_entity_poly.pdbx_strand_id
1 'polypeptide(L)'
;METVFDRIKNLADSRGKSIVDVEADLGLSKNYLYKWKKSAPNSTKLIEVADYFNVSTDYLLGRKENQDNKGFEKKSDVDDRPKLQKIARKATKLDDKQLDQLNDVMDAVFKDIFGGESSK
;
A
#
# COMPACT_ATOMS: atom_id res chain seq x y z
N MET A 1 17.62 -6.51 -18.12
CA MET A 1 17.05 -5.52 -17.19
C MET A 1 15.54 -5.63 -17.30
N GLU A 2 14.85 -5.94 -16.21
CA GLU A 2 13.39 -6.06 -16.22
C GLU A 2 12.76 -4.68 -16.40
N THR A 3 11.85 -4.55 -17.37
CA THR A 3 11.16 -3.29 -17.67
C THR A 3 9.88 -3.15 -16.84
N VAL A 4 9.33 -1.94 -16.79
CA VAL A 4 8.00 -1.69 -16.19
C VAL A 4 6.93 -2.57 -16.85
N PHE A 5 7.03 -2.76 -18.17
CA PHE A 5 6.13 -3.64 -18.90
C PHE A 5 6.21 -5.09 -18.41
N ASP A 6 7.41 -5.61 -18.16
CA ASP A 6 7.59 -7.00 -17.75
C ASP A 6 6.94 -7.26 -16.38
N ARG A 7 7.05 -6.31 -15.44
CA ARG A 7 6.35 -6.39 -14.14
C ARG A 7 4.84 -6.34 -14.28
N ILE A 8 4.32 -5.45 -15.13
CA ILE A 8 2.88 -5.36 -15.39
C ILE A 8 2.37 -6.65 -16.03
N LYS A 9 3.15 -7.25 -16.94
CA LYS A 9 2.81 -8.53 -17.54
C LYS A 9 2.75 -9.64 -16.50
N ASN A 10 3.73 -9.74 -15.61
CA ASN A 10 3.72 -10.70 -14.52
C ASN A 10 2.50 -10.53 -13.60
N LEU A 11 2.14 -9.27 -13.29
CA LEU A 11 0.95 -8.96 -12.51
C LEU A 11 -0.34 -9.34 -13.23
N ALA A 12 -0.45 -9.07 -14.53
CA ALA A 12 -1.60 -9.45 -15.35
C ALA A 12 -1.75 -10.97 -15.42
N ASP A 13 -0.66 -11.69 -15.68
CA ASP A 13 -0.60 -13.15 -15.73
C ASP A 13 -1.02 -13.75 -14.38
N SER A 14 -0.59 -13.17 -13.24
CA SER A 14 -1.00 -13.60 -11.89
C SER A 14 -2.50 -13.45 -11.61
N ARG A 15 -3.18 -12.55 -12.33
CA ARG A 15 -4.63 -12.32 -12.26
C ARG A 15 -5.40 -13.02 -13.38
N GLY A 16 -4.72 -13.83 -14.21
CA GLY A 16 -5.34 -14.54 -15.34
C GLY A 16 -5.83 -13.60 -16.45
N LYS A 17 -5.24 -12.41 -16.60
CA LYS A 17 -5.61 -11.41 -17.60
C LYS A 17 -4.52 -11.23 -18.63
N SER A 18 -4.91 -10.98 -19.87
CA SER A 18 -3.96 -10.52 -20.89
C SER A 18 -3.68 -9.02 -20.73
N ILE A 19 -2.57 -8.54 -21.30
CA ILE A 19 -2.28 -7.10 -21.34
C ILE A 19 -3.39 -6.31 -22.04
N VAL A 20 -4.04 -6.90 -23.05
CA VAL A 20 -5.14 -6.25 -23.77
C VAL A 20 -6.35 -6.05 -22.86
N ASP A 21 -6.62 -7.01 -21.98
CA ASP A 21 -7.71 -6.90 -20.99
C ASP A 21 -7.41 -5.80 -19.98
N VAL A 22 -6.16 -5.71 -19.51
CA VAL A 22 -5.72 -4.64 -18.59
C VAL A 22 -5.82 -3.27 -19.27
N GLU A 23 -5.42 -3.15 -20.54
CA GLU A 23 -5.58 -1.92 -21.31
C GLU A 23 -7.06 -1.54 -21.45
N ALA A 24 -7.95 -2.50 -21.73
CA ALA A 24 -9.38 -2.27 -21.83
C ALA A 24 -10.00 -1.84 -20.49
N ASP A 25 -9.64 -2.49 -19.38
CA ASP A 25 -10.12 -2.16 -18.04
C ASP A 25 -9.72 -0.74 -17.61
N LEU A 26 -8.54 -0.30 -18.04
CA LEU A 26 -7.99 1.03 -17.75
C LEU A 26 -8.40 2.10 -18.78
N GLY A 27 -9.23 1.75 -19.77
CA GLY A 27 -9.62 2.67 -20.84
C GLY A 27 -8.43 3.16 -21.69
N LEU A 28 -7.36 2.38 -21.79
CA LEU A 28 -6.18 2.68 -22.57
C LEU A 28 -6.34 2.21 -24.02
N SER A 29 -5.63 2.87 -24.93
CA SER A 29 -5.58 2.41 -26.32
C SER A 29 -4.84 1.07 -26.42
N LYS A 30 -5.21 0.26 -27.42
CA LYS A 30 -4.55 -1.02 -27.68
C LYS A 30 -3.05 -0.83 -27.90
N ASN A 31 -2.25 -1.71 -27.31
CA ASN A 31 -0.78 -1.68 -27.32
C ASN A 31 -0.16 -0.47 -26.58
N TYR A 32 -0.91 0.24 -25.76
CA TYR A 32 -0.39 1.36 -24.97
C TYR A 32 0.72 0.91 -24.01
N LEU A 33 0.49 -0.15 -23.22
CA LEU A 33 1.45 -0.63 -22.23
C LEU A 33 2.71 -1.22 -22.87
N TYR A 34 2.59 -1.79 -24.07
CA TYR A 34 3.74 -2.31 -24.82
C TYR A 34 4.79 -1.23 -25.16
N LYS A 35 4.39 0.05 -25.25
CA LYS A 35 5.32 1.17 -25.45
C LYS A 35 6.30 1.29 -24.29
N TRP A 36 5.91 0.87 -23.08
CA TRP A 36 6.74 0.97 -21.88
C TRP A 36 7.94 0.02 -21.86
N LYS A 37 8.07 -0.86 -22.86
CA LYS A 37 9.32 -1.58 -23.14
C LYS A 37 10.44 -0.67 -23.62
N LYS A 38 10.10 0.44 -24.29
CA LYS A 38 11.06 1.33 -24.97
C LYS A 38 11.03 2.76 -24.44
N SER A 39 9.91 3.19 -23.85
CA SER A 39 9.71 4.55 -23.35
C SER A 39 9.32 4.55 -21.88
N ALA A 40 9.75 5.55 -21.12
CA ALA A 40 9.30 5.72 -19.75
C ALA A 40 7.78 5.99 -19.69
N PRO A 41 7.05 5.42 -18.70
CA PRO A 41 5.65 5.73 -18.48
C PRO A 41 5.48 7.20 -18.05
N ASN A 42 4.36 7.82 -18.39
CA ASN A 42 4.00 9.07 -17.74
C ASN A 42 3.56 8.79 -16.30
N SER A 43 3.76 9.76 -15.40
CA SER A 43 3.49 9.59 -13.97
C SER A 43 2.02 9.26 -13.68
N THR A 44 1.09 9.93 -14.34
CA THR A 44 -0.36 9.73 -14.14
C THR A 44 -0.80 8.30 -14.47
N LYS A 45 -0.40 7.78 -15.63
CA LYS A 45 -0.71 6.41 -16.07
C LYS A 45 0.04 5.37 -15.28
N LEU A 46 1.26 5.67 -14.82
CA LEU A 46 1.98 4.79 -13.91
C LEU A 46 1.22 4.60 -12.59
N ILE A 47 0.70 5.68 -12.01
CA ILE A 47 -0.12 5.64 -10.79
C ILE A 47 -1.40 4.83 -11.04
N GLU A 48 -2.12 5.12 -12.11
CA GLU A 48 -3.36 4.42 -12.45
C GLU A 48 -3.18 2.90 -12.60
N VAL A 49 -2.09 2.47 -13.25
CA VAL A 49 -1.74 1.05 -13.37
C VAL A 49 -1.35 0.46 -12.00
N ALA A 50 -0.61 1.20 -11.19
CA ALA A 50 -0.21 0.75 -9.85
C ALA A 50 -1.43 0.55 -8.94
N ASP A 51 -2.38 1.48 -8.96
CA ASP A 51 -3.64 1.41 -8.22
C ASP A 51 -4.50 0.23 -8.70
N TYR A 52 -4.60 0.02 -10.01
CA TYR A 52 -5.31 -1.14 -10.57
C TYR A 52 -4.75 -2.47 -10.05
N PHE A 53 -3.43 -2.59 -9.95
CA PHE A 53 -2.79 -3.79 -9.41
C PHE A 53 -2.63 -3.82 -7.89
N ASN A 54 -3.02 -2.75 -7.19
CA ASN A 54 -2.79 -2.54 -5.76
C ASN A 54 -1.32 -2.74 -5.36
N VAL A 55 -0.42 -2.10 -6.10
CA VAL A 55 1.02 -2.09 -5.86
C VAL A 55 1.53 -0.64 -5.86
N SER A 56 2.77 -0.42 -5.44
CA SER A 56 3.39 0.92 -5.52
C SER A 56 3.97 1.20 -6.91
N THR A 57 4.08 2.47 -7.26
CA THR A 57 4.80 2.90 -8.48
C THR A 57 6.30 2.56 -8.40
N ASP A 58 6.89 2.59 -7.20
CA ASP A 58 8.28 2.17 -6.96
C ASP A 58 8.51 0.69 -7.27
N TYR A 59 7.52 -0.18 -7.00
CA TYR A 59 7.56 -1.58 -7.40
C TYR A 59 7.57 -1.71 -8.93
N LEU A 60 6.66 -1.02 -9.63
CA LEU A 60 6.61 -1.04 -11.09
C LEU A 60 7.91 -0.53 -11.73
N LEU A 61 8.51 0.51 -11.14
CA LEU A 61 9.79 1.07 -11.58
C LEU A 61 11.01 0.23 -11.20
N GLY A 62 10.85 -0.81 -10.37
CA GLY A 62 11.95 -1.68 -9.93
C GLY A 62 12.90 -1.01 -8.95
N ARG A 63 12.43 -0.03 -8.18
CA ARG A 63 13.21 0.65 -7.12
C ARG A 63 13.24 -0.14 -5.81
N LYS A 64 12.33 -1.09 -5.64
CA LYS A 64 12.31 -2.08 -4.55
C LYS A 64 12.06 -3.47 -5.14
N GLU A 65 13.00 -4.39 -4.91
CA GLU A 65 12.96 -5.79 -5.38
C GLU A 65 12.04 -6.66 -4.51
N ASN A 66 11.75 -6.21 -3.27
CA ASN A 66 10.99 -6.97 -2.30
C ASN A 66 9.53 -6.51 -2.22
N GLN A 67 8.63 -7.50 -2.20
CA GLN A 67 7.17 -7.40 -2.06
C GLN A 67 6.73 -6.90 -0.67
N ASP A 68 7.30 -5.81 -0.18
CA ASP A 68 6.73 -5.06 0.94
C ASP A 68 5.78 -4.03 0.36
N ASN A 69 4.60 -4.50 -0.06
CA ASN A 69 3.44 -3.67 -0.38
C ASN A 69 3.02 -2.88 0.87
N LYS A 70 3.67 -1.75 1.13
CA LYS A 70 3.17 -0.70 2.05
C LYS A 70 2.65 0.50 1.25
N GLY A 71 1.71 0.24 0.37
CA GLY A 71 0.87 1.24 -0.30
C GLY A 71 -0.53 0.66 -0.45
N PHE A 72 -1.45 1.12 0.40
CA PHE A 72 -2.85 0.68 0.49
C PHE A 72 -3.06 -0.81 0.76
N GLU A 73 -2.53 -1.27 1.87
CA GLU A 73 -3.13 -2.39 2.57
C GLU A 73 -3.66 -1.93 3.93
N LYS A 74 -4.98 -2.04 4.12
CA LYS A 74 -5.48 -2.63 5.37
C LYS A 74 -4.92 -4.05 5.46
N LYS A 75 -3.62 -4.20 5.69
CA LYS A 75 -3.04 -5.39 6.29
C LYS A 75 -2.67 -4.99 7.68
N SER A 76 -3.41 -5.60 8.58
CA SER A 76 -2.96 -6.05 9.87
C SER A 76 -1.45 -6.34 9.89
N ASP A 77 -0.64 -5.33 10.20
CA ASP A 77 0.37 -5.47 11.23
C ASP A 77 -0.39 -5.76 12.53
N VAL A 78 -1.02 -6.94 12.64
CA VAL A 78 -1.44 -7.40 13.97
C VAL A 78 -0.11 -7.70 14.63
N ASP A 79 0.35 -6.71 15.39
CA ASP A 79 1.48 -6.86 16.25
C ASP A 79 1.30 -8.16 17.04
N ASP A 80 2.18 -9.14 16.80
CA ASP A 80 2.07 -10.49 17.35
C ASP A 80 2.24 -10.52 18.86
N ARG A 81 2.58 -9.38 19.50
CA ARG A 81 2.53 -9.25 20.95
C ARG A 81 1.09 -9.50 21.40
N PRO A 82 0.81 -10.57 22.16
CA PRO A 82 -0.55 -10.95 22.53
C PRO A 82 -1.32 -9.85 23.28
N LYS A 83 -0.60 -8.92 23.91
CA LYS A 83 -1.17 -7.74 24.58
C LYS A 83 -1.74 -6.72 23.60
N LEU A 84 -1.09 -6.47 22.47
CA LEU A 84 -1.56 -5.50 21.48
C LEU A 84 -2.72 -6.05 20.67
N GLN A 85 -2.72 -7.34 20.35
CA GLN A 85 -3.88 -8.00 19.74
C GLN A 85 -5.14 -7.87 20.62
N LYS A 86 -4.99 -8.01 21.94
CA LYS A 86 -6.11 -7.84 22.89
C LYS A 86 -6.65 -6.41 22.89
N ILE A 87 -5.78 -5.40 22.76
CA ILE A 87 -6.19 -4.00 22.68
C ILE A 87 -6.93 -3.76 21.36
N ALA A 88 -6.34 -4.16 20.23
CA ALA A 88 -6.96 -4.01 18.91
C ALA A 88 -8.35 -4.66 18.83
N ARG A 89 -8.51 -5.91 19.30
CA ARG A 89 -9.80 -6.62 19.34
C ARG A 89 -10.86 -5.98 20.23
N LYS A 90 -10.45 -5.24 21.25
CA LYS A 90 -11.38 -4.50 22.13
C LYS A 90 -11.74 -3.16 21.50
N ALA A 91 -10.77 -2.46 20.93
CA ALA A 91 -10.98 -1.18 20.25
C ALA A 91 -11.98 -1.30 19.09
N THR A 92 -12.00 -2.41 18.36
CA THR A 92 -12.99 -2.66 17.29
C THR A 92 -14.44 -2.72 17.75
N LYS A 93 -14.72 -2.74 19.07
CA LYS A 93 -16.06 -2.79 19.64
C LYS A 93 -16.53 -1.46 20.24
N LEU A 94 -15.68 -0.44 20.22
CA LEU A 94 -15.96 0.87 20.80
C LEU A 94 -16.66 1.77 19.78
N ASP A 95 -17.49 2.68 20.27
CA ASP A 95 -18.02 3.80 19.48
C ASP A 95 -17.02 4.96 19.39
N ASP A 96 -17.31 5.95 18.52
CA ASP A 96 -16.41 7.08 18.27
C ASP A 96 -16.05 7.86 19.54
N LYS A 97 -17.03 8.09 20.43
CA LYS A 97 -16.80 8.81 21.69
C LYS A 97 -15.89 8.02 22.64
N GLN A 98 -16.05 6.70 22.67
CA GLN A 98 -15.21 5.79 23.46
C GLN A 98 -13.80 5.65 22.86
N LEU A 99 -13.66 5.73 21.54
CA LEU A 99 -12.37 5.76 20.85
C LEU A 99 -11.59 7.04 21.16
N ASP A 100 -12.27 8.19 21.19
CA ASP A 100 -11.65 9.46 21.61
C ASP A 100 -11.13 9.39 23.05
N GLN A 101 -11.92 8.84 23.97
CA GLN A 101 -11.48 8.61 25.35
C GLN A 101 -10.29 7.65 25.44
N LEU A 102 -10.24 6.62 24.59
CA LEU A 102 -9.09 5.71 24.50
C LEU A 102 -7.83 6.44 24.02
N ASN A 103 -7.96 7.36 23.05
CA ASN A 103 -6.84 8.17 22.56
C ASN A 103 -6.30 9.08 23.66
N ASP A 104 -7.17 9.78 24.40
CA ASP A 104 -6.74 10.67 25.50
C ASP A 104 -5.93 9.91 26.57
N VAL A 105 -6.35 8.69 26.92
CA VAL A 105 -5.64 7.85 27.88
C VAL A 105 -4.30 7.38 27.31
N MET A 106 -4.25 6.98 26.04
CA MET A 106 -3.00 6.60 25.39
C MET A 106 -2.02 7.77 25.38
N ASP A 107 -2.45 8.97 24.99
CA ASP A 107 -1.62 10.17 24.95
C ASP A 107 -1.05 10.52 26.33
N ALA A 108 -1.86 10.39 27.39
CA ALA A 108 -1.39 10.57 28.76
C ALA A 108 -0.31 9.55 29.15
N VAL A 109 -0.49 8.28 28.79
CA VAL A 109 0.49 7.21 29.05
C VAL A 109 1.78 7.43 28.25
N PHE A 110 1.69 7.81 26.98
CA PHE A 110 2.87 8.12 26.16
C PHE A 110 3.61 9.34 26.69
N LYS A 111 2.89 10.38 27.12
CA LYS A 111 3.50 11.56 27.74
C LYS A 111 4.16 11.25 29.08
N ASP A 112 3.63 10.33 29.88
CA ASP A 112 4.27 9.89 31.13
C ASP A 112 5.55 9.09 30.86
N ILE A 113 5.51 8.16 29.89
CA ILE A 113 6.64 7.29 29.55
C ILE A 113 7.75 8.04 28.80
N PHE A 114 7.39 8.96 27.90
CA PHE A 114 8.33 9.61 26.97
C PHE A 114 8.44 11.13 27.15
N GLY A 115 7.55 11.77 27.90
CA GLY A 115 7.52 13.22 28.10
C GLY A 115 8.56 13.75 29.09
N GLY A 116 9.54 12.93 29.49
CA GLY A 116 10.69 13.34 30.30
C GLY A 116 11.84 14.02 29.52
N GLU A 117 11.81 14.03 28.19
CA GLU A 117 12.86 14.68 27.38
C GLU A 117 12.32 15.88 26.59
N SER A 118 12.07 16.97 27.32
CA SER A 118 12.28 18.32 26.78
C SER A 118 12.65 19.26 27.92
N SER A 119 13.89 19.13 28.37
CA SER A 119 14.58 20.16 29.15
C SER A 119 15.98 20.39 28.58
N LYS A 120 16.05 21.27 27.57
CA LYS A 120 16.97 22.41 27.48
C LYS A 120 16.83 23.13 26.15
#